data_AF-L7KDG8-F1
#
_entry.id   AF-L7KDG8-F1
#
_cell.length_a   1.000
_cell.length_b   1.000
_cell.length_c   1.000
_cell.angle_alpha   90.00
_cell.angle_beta   90.00
_cell.angle_gamma   90.00
#
_symmetry.space_group_name_H-M   'P 1'
#
loop_
_entity.id
_entity.type
_entity.pdbx_description
1 polymer ?
#
loop_
_entity_poly.entity_id
_entity_poly.type
_entity_poly.pdbx_seq_one_letter_code
_entity_poly.pdbx_strand_id
1 'polypeptide(L)'
;RIASVTDVLADNTTQLDGAMHNLDSAMADIQTFIDQNKDALTSSVAKLSDTTRILAEKDDKVRGLLHSAPNQLANFYNIYNPLTGSLSGVFGLGMGNNLITLLCGTIEANNRPGQSEADVEKCVDVLAPVLGSLSVAYPPFMSDPVVGKSALPSQITYQNADVKARAQQGIRDQDAATRRGNGGGLGDLLVPWGGEG
;
A
#
# COMPACT_ATOMS: atom_id res chain seq x y z
N ARG A 1 -74.96 38.36 9.34
CA ARG A 1 -74.26 37.05 9.32
C ARG A 1 -74.03 36.52 7.90
N ILE A 2 -74.90 36.77 6.91
CA ILE A 2 -74.62 36.42 5.49
C ILE A 2 -73.46 37.26 4.92
N ALA A 3 -73.41 38.57 5.22
CA ALA A 3 -72.35 39.47 4.75
C ALA A 3 -70.91 39.01 5.13
N SER A 4 -70.70 38.45 6.33
CA SER A 4 -69.36 37.99 6.73
C SER A 4 -68.98 36.63 6.14
N VAL A 5 -69.95 35.82 5.68
CA VAL A 5 -69.65 34.57 4.96
C VAL A 5 -69.33 34.89 3.51
N THR A 6 -69.98 35.91 2.93
CA THR A 6 -69.67 36.40 1.59
C THR A 6 -68.33 37.13 1.54
N ASP A 7 -67.99 37.93 2.55
CA ASP A 7 -66.66 38.58 2.64
C ASP A 7 -65.54 37.55 2.78
N VAL A 8 -65.68 36.54 3.66
CA VAL A 8 -64.65 35.51 3.82
C VAL A 8 -64.51 34.67 2.55
N LEU A 9 -65.61 34.35 1.86
CA LEU A 9 -65.55 33.61 0.60
C LEU A 9 -64.94 34.45 -0.54
N ALA A 10 -65.26 35.75 -0.61
CA ALA A 10 -64.67 36.68 -1.57
C ALA A 10 -63.16 36.87 -1.32
N ASP A 11 -62.76 37.04 -0.07
CA ASP A 11 -61.36 37.21 0.33
C ASP A 11 -60.53 35.94 0.06
N ASN A 12 -61.14 34.75 0.22
CA ASN A 12 -60.52 33.47 -0.16
C ASN A 12 -60.39 33.31 -1.69
N THR A 13 -61.34 33.81 -2.48
CA THR A 13 -61.22 33.73 -3.95
C THR A 13 -60.09 34.60 -4.48
N THR A 14 -59.86 35.79 -3.92
CA THR A 14 -58.74 36.66 -4.33
C THR A 14 -57.39 36.08 -3.92
N GLN A 15 -57.31 35.46 -2.73
CA GLN A 15 -56.11 34.77 -2.28
C GLN A 15 -55.80 33.51 -3.11
N LEU A 16 -56.82 32.75 -3.53
CA LEU A 16 -56.65 31.59 -4.40
C LEU A 16 -56.17 32.00 -5.80
N ASP A 17 -56.72 33.08 -6.37
CA ASP A 17 -56.30 33.59 -7.67
C ASP A 17 -54.85 34.09 -7.66
N GLY A 18 -54.46 34.78 -6.58
CA GLY A 18 -53.06 35.16 -6.34
C GLY A 18 -52.13 33.96 -6.17
N ALA A 19 -52.57 32.90 -5.48
CA ALA A 19 -51.79 31.68 -5.33
C ALA A 19 -51.60 30.94 -6.68
N MET A 20 -52.64 30.91 -7.52
CA MET A 20 -52.56 30.32 -8.86
C MET A 20 -51.62 31.12 -9.79
N HIS A 21 -51.71 32.45 -9.77
CA HIS A 21 -50.77 33.30 -10.52
C HIS A 21 -49.32 33.11 -10.09
N ASN A 22 -49.08 33.01 -8.78
CA ASN A 22 -47.75 32.76 -8.25
C ASN A 22 -47.21 31.37 -8.65
N LEU A 23 -48.09 30.35 -8.68
CA LEU A 23 -47.70 29.01 -9.14
C LEU A 23 -47.34 29.01 -10.62
N ASP A 24 -48.12 29.72 -11.44
CA ASP A 24 -47.89 29.83 -12.89
C ASP A 24 -46.56 30.56 -13.17
N SER A 25 -46.28 31.65 -12.44
CA SER A 25 -44.99 32.34 -12.49
C SER A 25 -43.84 31.45 -12.06
N ALA A 26 -43.99 30.69 -10.97
CA ALA A 26 -42.96 29.77 -10.50
C ALA A 26 -42.70 28.64 -11.51
N MET A 27 -43.74 28.14 -12.19
CA MET A 27 -43.59 27.15 -13.26
C MET A 27 -42.85 27.73 -14.47
N ALA A 28 -43.13 28.98 -14.85
CA ALA A 28 -42.41 29.68 -15.92
C ALA A 28 -40.93 29.91 -15.56
N ASP A 29 -40.63 30.23 -14.31
CA ASP A 29 -39.26 30.38 -13.81
C ASP A 29 -38.50 29.04 -13.83
N ILE A 30 -39.13 27.95 -13.41
CA ILE A 30 -38.55 26.59 -13.50
C ILE A 30 -38.28 26.22 -14.95
N GLN A 31 -39.23 26.50 -15.86
CA GLN A 31 -39.08 26.19 -17.27
C GLN A 31 -37.91 26.97 -17.88
N THR A 32 -37.81 28.26 -17.57
CA THR A 32 -36.70 29.12 -17.98
C THR A 32 -35.36 28.63 -17.43
N PHE A 33 -35.31 28.25 -16.15
CA PHE A 33 -34.11 27.69 -15.54
C PHE A 33 -33.68 26.38 -16.21
N ILE A 34 -34.62 25.47 -16.48
CA ILE A 34 -34.34 24.22 -17.18
C ILE A 34 -33.84 24.52 -18.59
N ASP A 35 -34.48 25.40 -19.35
CA ASP A 35 -34.05 25.70 -20.72
C ASP A 35 -32.65 26.32 -20.79
N GLN A 36 -32.30 27.14 -19.80
CA GLN A 36 -30.96 27.72 -19.68
C GLN A 36 -29.89 26.70 -19.25
N ASN A 37 -30.25 25.69 -18.47
CA ASN A 37 -29.29 24.76 -17.84
C ASN A 37 -29.35 23.32 -18.38
N LYS A 38 -30.26 23.00 -19.30
CA LYS A 38 -30.52 21.64 -19.80
C LYS A 38 -29.28 20.95 -20.36
N ASP A 39 -28.41 21.67 -21.04
CA ASP A 39 -27.20 21.10 -21.64
C ASP A 39 -26.19 20.73 -20.56
N ALA A 40 -26.00 21.60 -19.56
CA ALA A 40 -25.14 21.35 -18.41
C ALA A 40 -25.67 20.21 -17.53
N LEU A 41 -26.98 20.18 -17.28
CA LEU A 41 -27.66 19.10 -16.57
C LEU A 41 -27.50 17.76 -17.31
N THR A 42 -27.78 17.74 -18.62
CA THR A 42 -27.66 16.53 -19.44
C THR A 42 -26.23 16.01 -19.47
N SER A 43 -25.25 16.90 -19.67
CA SER A 43 -23.83 16.52 -19.63
C SER A 43 -23.42 15.95 -18.28
N SER A 44 -23.89 16.54 -17.18
CA SER A 44 -23.57 16.09 -15.83
C SER A 44 -24.18 14.72 -15.53
N VAL A 45 -25.45 14.50 -15.90
CA VAL A 45 -26.13 13.21 -15.76
C VAL A 45 -25.44 12.15 -16.62
N ALA A 46 -25.07 12.47 -17.85
CA ALA A 46 -24.35 11.56 -18.74
C ALA A 46 -22.99 11.15 -18.16
N LYS A 47 -22.18 12.12 -17.69
CA LYS A 47 -20.88 11.84 -17.04
C LYS A 47 -21.03 11.00 -15.78
N LEU A 48 -22.05 11.28 -14.96
CA LEU A 48 -22.34 10.51 -13.76
C LEU A 48 -22.73 9.07 -14.10
N SER A 49 -23.59 8.90 -15.11
CA SER A 49 -23.99 7.60 -15.64
C SER A 49 -22.78 6.81 -16.15
N ASP A 50 -21.92 7.44 -16.95
CA ASP A 50 -20.70 6.80 -17.45
C ASP A 50 -19.73 6.41 -16.33
N THR A 51 -19.53 7.28 -15.36
CA THR A 51 -18.65 6.99 -14.21
C THR A 51 -19.19 5.83 -13.38
N THR A 52 -20.49 5.83 -13.11
CA THR A 52 -21.16 4.76 -12.35
C THR A 52 -21.11 3.44 -13.13
N ARG A 53 -21.31 3.49 -14.44
CA ARG A 53 -21.17 2.32 -15.33
C ARG A 53 -19.75 1.77 -15.30
N ILE A 54 -18.72 2.62 -15.45
CA ILE A 54 -17.31 2.20 -15.38
C ILE A 54 -17.02 1.55 -14.02
N LEU A 55 -17.56 2.11 -12.94
CA LEU A 55 -17.37 1.57 -11.59
C LEU A 55 -18.04 0.19 -11.46
N ALA A 56 -19.27 0.04 -11.94
CA ALA A 56 -19.99 -1.23 -11.96
C ALA A 56 -19.29 -2.28 -12.84
N GLU A 57 -18.83 -1.90 -14.03
CA GLU A 57 -18.05 -2.75 -14.94
C GLU A 57 -16.70 -3.20 -14.33
N LYS A 58 -16.15 -2.42 -13.39
CA LYS A 58 -14.87 -2.70 -12.72
C LYS A 58 -15.02 -3.13 -11.26
N ASP A 59 -16.21 -3.52 -10.81
CA ASP A 59 -16.45 -3.89 -9.39
C ASP A 59 -15.45 -4.94 -8.91
N ASP A 60 -15.24 -6.01 -9.68
CA ASP A 60 -14.29 -7.08 -9.34
C ASP A 60 -12.85 -6.57 -9.18
N LYS A 61 -12.44 -5.61 -10.02
CA LYS A 61 -11.08 -5.01 -9.95
C LYS A 61 -10.95 -4.09 -8.74
N VAL A 62 -11.98 -3.30 -8.44
CA VAL A 62 -12.02 -2.43 -7.26
C VAL A 62 -12.01 -3.29 -6.00
N ARG A 63 -12.80 -4.36 -5.96
CA ARG A 63 -12.82 -5.34 -4.86
C ARG A 63 -11.47 -6.02 -4.70
N GLY A 64 -10.84 -6.46 -5.78
CA GLY A 64 -9.50 -7.05 -5.77
C GLY A 64 -8.43 -6.09 -5.25
N LEU A 65 -8.52 -4.81 -5.65
CA LEU A 65 -7.67 -3.75 -5.13
C LEU A 65 -7.94 -3.52 -3.64
N LEU A 66 -9.18 -3.34 -3.20
CA LEU A 66 -9.51 -3.12 -1.78
C LEU A 66 -9.13 -4.32 -0.90
N HIS A 67 -9.19 -5.53 -1.44
CA HIS A 67 -8.77 -6.75 -0.74
C HIS A 67 -7.23 -6.82 -0.60
N SER A 68 -6.50 -6.46 -1.65
CA SER A 68 -5.04 -6.59 -1.69
C SER A 68 -4.31 -5.36 -1.16
N ALA A 69 -4.92 -4.18 -1.22
CA ALA A 69 -4.30 -2.90 -0.87
C ALA A 69 -3.81 -2.83 0.57
N PRO A 70 -4.55 -3.30 1.60
CA PRO A 70 -4.05 -3.27 2.97
C PRO A 70 -2.76 -4.07 3.14
N ASN A 71 -2.69 -5.24 2.50
CA ASN A 71 -1.51 -6.10 2.57
C ASN A 71 -0.33 -5.49 1.81
N GLN A 72 -0.56 -4.96 0.61
CA GLN A 72 0.47 -4.26 -0.16
C GLN A 72 0.99 -3.01 0.55
N LEU A 73 0.13 -2.22 1.18
CA LEU A 73 0.52 -1.05 1.96
C LEU A 73 1.33 -1.45 3.20
N ALA A 74 0.91 -2.49 3.91
CA ALA A 74 1.67 -3.01 5.05
C ALA A 74 3.04 -3.53 4.63
N ASN A 75 3.12 -4.31 3.55
CA ASN A 75 4.39 -4.78 3.00
C ASN A 75 5.28 -3.62 2.57
N PHE A 76 4.72 -2.62 1.86
CA PHE A 76 5.44 -1.40 1.48
C PHE A 76 5.98 -0.65 2.70
N TYR A 77 5.17 -0.46 3.75
CA TYR A 77 5.61 0.20 4.98
C TYR A 77 6.76 -0.56 5.66
N ASN A 78 6.72 -1.90 5.65
CA ASN A 78 7.79 -2.72 6.23
C ASN A 78 9.11 -2.64 5.45
N ILE A 79 9.05 -2.38 4.13
CA ILE A 79 10.25 -2.28 3.29
C ILE A 79 10.66 -0.84 3.01
N TYR A 80 9.87 0.17 3.36
CA TYR A 80 10.23 1.57 3.08
C TYR A 80 11.11 2.14 4.20
N ASN A 81 12.28 2.65 3.83
CA ASN A 81 13.16 3.39 4.72
C ASN A 81 12.97 4.91 4.51
N PRO A 82 12.32 5.63 5.43
CA PRO A 82 12.08 7.07 5.27
C PRO A 82 13.35 7.92 5.38
N LEU A 83 14.42 7.44 6.03
CA LEU A 83 15.67 8.19 6.15
C LEU A 83 16.39 8.32 4.80
N THR A 84 16.37 7.25 3.99
CA THR A 84 17.06 7.18 2.69
C THR A 84 16.11 7.30 1.50
N GLY A 85 14.79 7.32 1.73
CA GLY A 85 13.78 7.31 0.67
C GLY A 85 13.84 6.05 -0.20
N SER A 86 14.39 4.95 0.33
CA SER A 86 14.66 3.72 -0.41
C SER A 86 13.78 2.57 0.06
N LEU A 87 13.65 1.55 -0.79
CA LEU A 87 13.02 0.28 -0.45
C LEU A 87 14.11 -0.70 0.04
N SER A 88 14.08 -1.06 1.31
CA SER A 88 14.86 -2.12 1.92
C SER A 88 14.32 -3.48 1.47
N GLY A 89 15.14 -4.23 0.74
CA GLY A 89 14.83 -5.59 0.33
C GLY A 89 16.11 -6.38 0.20
N VAL A 90 16.06 -7.66 0.55
CA VAL A 90 17.19 -8.56 0.33
C VAL A 90 17.08 -9.12 -1.07
N PHE A 91 18.12 -8.95 -1.88
CA PHE A 91 18.27 -9.70 -3.13
C PHE A 91 18.47 -11.18 -2.80
N GLY A 92 17.37 -11.94 -2.82
CA GLY A 92 17.42 -13.39 -2.78
C GLY A 92 17.82 -13.92 -4.16
N LEU A 93 19.05 -14.38 -4.30
CA LEU A 93 19.41 -15.24 -5.44
C LEU A 93 18.62 -16.54 -5.25
N GLY A 94 17.55 -16.75 -6.05
CA GLY A 94 16.68 -17.93 -5.95
C GLY A 94 17.38 -19.30 -6.14
N MET A 95 18.67 -19.30 -6.45
CA MET A 95 19.53 -20.48 -6.62
C MET A 95 20.72 -20.51 -5.63
N GLY A 96 20.69 -19.72 -4.55
CA GLY A 96 21.81 -19.57 -3.61
C GLY A 96 22.02 -20.73 -2.62
N ASN A 97 21.03 -21.62 -2.44
CA ASN A 97 21.07 -22.66 -1.41
C ASN A 97 22.09 -23.78 -1.70
N ASN A 98 22.53 -23.90 -2.95
CA ASN A 98 23.52 -24.89 -3.38
C ASN A 98 24.54 -24.21 -4.31
N LEU A 99 25.77 -24.07 -3.82
CA LEU A 99 26.86 -23.42 -4.56
C LEU A 99 27.23 -24.17 -5.85
N ILE A 100 27.07 -25.49 -5.87
CA ILE A 100 27.29 -26.32 -7.07
C ILE A 100 26.22 -26.00 -8.11
N THR A 101 24.95 -25.84 -7.71
CA THR A 101 23.87 -25.41 -8.61
C THR A 101 24.08 -24.00 -9.13
N LEU A 102 24.57 -23.07 -8.29
CA LEU A 102 24.89 -21.71 -8.72
C LEU A 102 26.03 -21.67 -9.75
N LEU A 103 27.09 -22.48 -9.55
CA LEU A 103 28.27 -22.48 -10.41
C LEU A 103 28.06 -23.32 -11.68
N CYS A 104 27.61 -24.56 -11.54
CA CYS A 104 27.45 -25.50 -12.65
C CYS A 104 26.10 -25.36 -13.38
N GLY A 105 25.03 -24.88 -12.74
CA GLY A 105 23.72 -24.69 -13.38
C GLY A 105 23.67 -23.55 -14.41
N THR A 106 24.62 -22.61 -14.34
CA THR A 106 24.75 -21.54 -15.35
C THR A 106 25.35 -22.03 -16.68
N ILE A 107 25.97 -23.21 -16.69
CA ILE A 107 26.53 -23.84 -17.89
C ILE A 107 25.39 -24.30 -18.80
N GLU A 108 24.37 -24.95 -18.23
CA GLU A 108 23.12 -25.32 -18.94
C GLU A 108 22.34 -24.10 -19.45
N ALA A 109 22.28 -23.02 -18.66
CA ALA A 109 21.43 -21.86 -18.96
C ALA A 109 21.85 -21.06 -20.21
N ASN A 110 23.09 -21.21 -20.69
CA ASN A 110 23.65 -20.36 -21.74
C ASN A 110 23.73 -21.00 -23.14
N ASN A 111 23.39 -22.28 -23.27
CA ASN A 111 23.31 -23.03 -24.55
C ASN A 111 24.44 -22.70 -25.56
N ARG A 112 25.68 -22.56 -25.06
CA ARG A 112 26.87 -22.22 -25.86
C ARG A 112 27.48 -23.48 -26.47
N PRO A 113 27.98 -23.43 -27.72
CA PRO A 113 28.65 -24.57 -28.34
C PRO A 113 29.89 -24.97 -27.52
N GLY A 114 29.94 -26.23 -27.08
CA GLY A 114 30.97 -26.76 -26.18
C GLY A 114 30.59 -26.82 -24.70
N GLN A 115 29.32 -26.60 -24.36
CA GLN A 115 28.77 -26.86 -23.02
C GLN A 115 27.70 -27.95 -23.16
N SER A 116 28.16 -29.20 -23.11
CA SER A 116 27.32 -30.41 -23.15
C SER A 116 26.92 -30.84 -21.74
N GLU A 117 25.93 -31.72 -21.60
CA GLU A 117 25.59 -32.34 -20.30
C GLU A 117 26.83 -32.96 -19.62
N ALA A 118 27.78 -33.48 -20.40
CA ALA A 118 29.03 -34.04 -19.89
C ALA A 118 29.94 -32.99 -19.22
N ASP A 119 29.88 -31.72 -19.64
CA ASP A 119 30.66 -30.64 -19.03
C ASP A 119 30.04 -30.18 -17.70
N VAL A 120 28.72 -30.25 -17.61
CA VAL A 120 27.98 -30.02 -16.36
C VAL A 120 28.27 -31.14 -15.37
N GLU A 121 28.21 -32.40 -15.81
CA GLU A 121 28.55 -33.57 -15.01
C GLU A 121 30.01 -33.47 -14.52
N LYS A 122 30.94 -33.06 -15.40
CA LYS A 122 32.33 -32.86 -15.00
C LYS A 122 32.52 -31.73 -14.00
N CYS A 123 31.79 -30.63 -14.15
CA CYS A 123 31.77 -29.53 -13.19
C CYS A 123 31.31 -30.02 -11.81
N VAL A 124 30.23 -30.80 -11.76
CA VAL A 124 29.70 -31.39 -10.53
C VAL A 124 30.71 -32.37 -9.93
N ASP A 125 31.31 -33.27 -10.70
CA ASP A 125 32.28 -34.26 -10.21
C ASP A 125 33.52 -33.62 -9.58
N VAL A 126 34.01 -32.52 -10.14
CA VAL A 126 35.20 -31.82 -9.64
C VAL A 126 34.87 -30.98 -8.41
N LEU A 127 33.69 -30.35 -8.39
CA LEU A 127 33.33 -29.41 -7.33
C LEU A 127 32.60 -30.06 -6.14
N ALA A 128 31.85 -31.15 -6.36
CA ALA A 128 31.10 -31.83 -5.30
C ALA A 128 31.95 -32.33 -4.12
N PRO A 129 33.17 -32.88 -4.30
CA PRO A 129 33.99 -33.33 -3.17
C PRO A 129 34.46 -32.18 -2.25
N VAL A 130 34.62 -30.97 -2.82
CA VAL A 130 35.14 -29.79 -2.11
C VAL A 130 33.99 -28.93 -1.56
N LEU A 131 32.90 -28.82 -2.31
CA LEU A 131 31.78 -27.92 -2.03
C LEU A 131 30.52 -28.65 -1.50
N GLY A 132 30.51 -29.98 -1.51
CA GLY A 132 29.37 -30.79 -1.04
C GLY A 132 29.09 -30.65 0.46
N SER A 133 30.06 -30.22 1.26
CA SER A 133 29.89 -29.86 2.67
C SER A 133 29.54 -28.38 2.88
N LEU A 134 29.62 -27.56 1.83
CA LEU A 134 29.36 -26.13 1.85
C LEU A 134 27.92 -25.86 1.37
N SER A 135 26.95 -26.39 2.11
CA SER A 135 25.54 -26.02 1.94
C SER A 135 25.33 -24.63 2.54
N VAL A 136 25.65 -23.60 1.78
CA VAL A 136 25.43 -22.22 2.17
C VAL A 136 23.96 -21.89 1.87
N ALA A 137 23.05 -22.28 2.78
CA ALA A 137 21.63 -21.91 2.67
C ALA A 137 21.41 -20.39 2.65
N TYR A 138 22.43 -19.65 3.03
CA TYR A 138 22.63 -18.23 2.81
C TYR A 138 24.04 -17.99 3.37
N PRO A 139 24.88 -17.16 2.75
CA PRO A 139 26.11 -16.78 3.43
C PRO A 139 25.73 -16.22 4.81
N PRO A 140 26.40 -16.63 5.91
CA PRO A 140 26.08 -16.14 7.26
C PRO A 140 26.37 -14.63 7.44
N PHE A 141 26.74 -13.94 6.36
CA PHE A 141 26.76 -12.48 6.25
C PHE A 141 25.45 -11.89 5.70
N MET A 142 24.32 -12.61 5.78
CA MET A 142 22.99 -12.00 5.81
C MET A 142 22.80 -11.16 7.10
N SER A 143 23.85 -10.52 7.62
CA SER A 143 23.69 -9.18 8.15
C SER A 143 23.09 -8.39 7.02
N ASP A 144 21.85 -7.96 7.16
CA ASP A 144 21.39 -6.78 6.43
C ASP A 144 22.47 -5.71 6.68
N PRO A 145 23.41 -5.48 5.73
CA PRO A 145 24.57 -4.64 6.01
C PRO A 145 24.14 -3.18 6.16
N VAL A 146 22.84 -2.92 5.92
CA VAL A 146 22.15 -1.66 6.08
C VAL A 146 20.79 -1.91 6.74
N VAL A 147 20.76 -2.46 7.96
CA VAL A 147 19.80 -1.94 8.96
C VAL A 147 20.24 -0.54 9.37
N GLY A 148 20.19 0.38 8.40
CA GLY A 148 20.33 1.80 8.66
C GLY A 148 19.16 2.23 9.55
N LYS A 149 19.40 3.20 10.44
CA LYS A 149 18.33 3.82 11.23
C LYS A 149 17.19 4.20 10.27
N SER A 150 16.06 3.50 10.32
CA SER A 150 14.97 3.74 9.38
C SER A 150 14.24 5.03 9.71
N ALA A 151 14.25 5.45 10.96
CA ALA A 151 13.72 6.73 11.42
C ALA A 151 14.55 7.30 12.58
N LEU A 152 14.75 8.61 12.58
CA LEU A 152 15.21 9.33 13.78
C LEU A 152 14.06 9.40 14.80
N PRO A 153 14.34 9.51 16.12
CA PRO A 153 13.30 9.68 17.13
C PRO A 153 12.34 10.85 16.86
N SER A 154 12.82 11.91 16.20
CA SER A 154 12.03 13.07 15.77
C SER A 154 11.07 12.80 14.61
N GLN A 155 11.23 11.67 13.90
CA GLN A 155 10.42 11.28 12.74
C GLN A 155 9.34 10.24 13.10
N ILE A 156 9.26 9.80 14.36
CA ILE A 156 8.30 8.79 14.82
C ILE A 156 7.13 9.50 15.52
N THR A 157 5.95 9.48 14.89
CA THR A 157 4.71 9.90 15.54
C THR A 157 3.95 8.69 16.07
N TYR A 158 3.76 8.64 17.38
CA TYR A 158 3.00 7.57 18.03
C TYR A 158 1.52 7.93 18.09
N GLN A 159 0.64 6.95 17.87
CA GLN A 159 -0.81 7.17 17.98
C GLN A 159 -1.25 7.56 19.40
N ASN A 160 -0.61 7.00 20.44
CA ASN A 160 -0.90 7.32 21.85
C ASN A 160 0.31 6.98 22.75
N ALA A 161 0.21 7.37 24.03
CA ALA A 161 1.26 7.17 25.03
C ALA A 161 1.54 5.69 25.32
N ASP A 162 0.51 4.83 25.28
CA ASP A 162 0.66 3.39 25.53
C ASP A 162 1.47 2.71 24.42
N VAL A 163 1.20 3.05 23.16
CA VAL A 163 1.96 2.56 22.00
C VAL A 163 3.42 3.00 22.10
N LYS A 164 3.67 4.25 22.51
CA LYS A 164 5.03 4.76 22.75
C LYS A 164 5.74 3.98 23.85
N ALA A 165 5.09 3.75 24.99
CA ALA A 165 5.67 3.01 26.11
C ALA A 165 6.02 1.56 25.73
N ARG A 166 5.14 0.88 25.00
CA ARG A 166 5.38 -0.48 24.48
C ARG A 166 6.52 -0.54 23.48
N ALA A 167 6.59 0.42 22.55
CA ALA A 167 7.68 0.49 21.58
C ALA A 167 9.04 0.68 22.28
N GLN A 168 9.11 1.58 23.26
CA GLN A 168 10.32 1.79 24.06
C GLN A 168 10.70 0.57 24.91
N GLN A 169 9.71 -0.18 25.40
CA GLN A 169 9.95 -1.42 26.14
C GLN A 169 10.53 -2.51 25.22
N GLY A 170 9.99 -2.67 24.01
CA GLY A 170 10.53 -3.62 23.03
C GLY A 170 12.00 -3.34 22.67
N ILE A 171 12.39 -2.06 22.57
CA ILE A 171 13.79 -1.66 22.36
C ILE A 171 14.66 -2.09 23.56
N ARG A 172 14.24 -1.80 24.79
CA ARG A 172 14.97 -2.19 26.01
C ARG A 172 15.13 -3.70 26.14
N ASP A 173 14.09 -4.46 25.78
CA ASP A 173 14.10 -5.92 25.85
C ASP A 173 15.05 -6.52 24.79
N GLN A 174 15.08 -5.96 23.57
CA GLN A 174 16.02 -6.34 22.51
C GLN A 174 17.47 -5.98 22.90
N ASP A 175 17.70 -4.80 23.46
CA ASP A 175 19.02 -4.38 23.95
C ASP A 175 19.50 -5.32 25.07
N ALA A 176 18.63 -5.68 26.01
CA ALA A 176 18.95 -6.60 27.09
C ALA A 176 19.19 -8.04 26.59
N ALA A 177 18.51 -8.49 25.53
CA ALA A 177 18.77 -9.79 24.91
C ALA A 177 20.13 -9.81 24.17
N THR A 178 20.43 -8.73 23.43
CA THR A 178 21.67 -8.61 22.66
C THR A 178 22.89 -8.49 23.57
N ARG A 179 22.80 -7.71 24.67
CA ARG A 179 23.86 -7.59 25.69
C ARG A 179 24.20 -8.92 26.38
N ARG A 180 23.22 -9.82 26.55
CA ARG A 180 23.44 -11.12 27.22
C ARG A 180 24.20 -12.12 26.35
N GLY A 181 24.24 -11.95 25.04
CA GLY A 181 24.93 -12.84 24.10
C GLY A 181 26.39 -12.47 23.83
N ASN A 182 26.87 -11.30 24.30
CA ASN A 182 28.19 -10.79 23.94
C ASN A 182 29.20 -10.94 25.09
N GLY A 183 30.12 -11.90 24.94
CA GLY A 183 31.17 -12.23 25.91
C GLY A 183 32.43 -11.36 25.80
N GLY A 184 32.31 -10.07 25.45
CA GLY A 184 33.41 -9.10 25.52
C GLY A 184 34.58 -9.30 24.54
N GLY A 185 34.31 -9.76 23.31
CA GLY A 185 35.34 -9.96 22.26
C GLY A 185 35.16 -9.00 21.07
N LEU A 186 35.95 -9.19 19.99
CA LEU A 186 35.79 -8.47 18.71
C LEU A 186 34.37 -8.52 18.12
N GLY A 187 33.53 -9.46 18.55
CA GLY A 187 32.10 -9.47 18.29
C GLY A 187 31.36 -8.24 18.81
N ASP A 188 31.82 -7.61 19.90
CA ASP A 188 31.29 -6.33 20.39
C ASP A 188 31.39 -5.21 19.34
N LEU A 189 32.43 -5.19 18.51
CA LEU A 189 32.60 -4.14 17.49
C LEU A 189 31.70 -4.32 16.27
N LEU A 190 31.08 -5.50 16.13
CA LEU A 190 30.28 -5.89 14.95
C LEU A 190 28.78 -5.93 15.24
N VAL A 191 28.34 -5.74 16.49
CA VAL A 191 26.93 -5.62 16.85
C VAL A 191 26.60 -4.15 17.09
N PRO A 192 25.59 -3.56 16.41
CA PRO A 192 25.24 -2.16 16.58
C PRO A 192 24.70 -1.94 18.01
N TRP A 193 25.47 -1.23 18.84
CA TRP A 193 25.06 -0.85 20.18
C TRP A 193 24.01 0.25 20.14
N GLY A 194 22.90 0.01 20.84
CA GLY A 194 22.18 0.98 21.65
C GLY A 194 21.67 2.23 20.94
N GLY A 195 20.40 2.18 20.53
CA GLY A 195 19.60 3.36 20.15
C GLY A 195 19.09 4.18 21.35
N GLU A 196 19.88 4.31 22.43
CA GLU A 196 19.60 5.25 23.51
C GLU A 196 20.41 6.53 23.26
N GLY A 197 19.88 7.37 22.37
CA GLY A 197 20.39 8.70 22.01
C GLY A 197 19.46 9.40 21.05
#